data_AF-A0A3V4SME6-F1
#
_entry.id   AF-A0A3V4SME6-F1
#
_cell.length_a   1.000
_cell.length_b   1.000
_cell.length_c   1.000
_cell.angle_alpha   90.00
_cell.angle_beta   90.00
_cell.angle_gamma   90.00
#
_symmetry.space_group_name_H-M   'P 1'
#
loop_
_entity.id
_entity.type
_entity.pdbx_description
1 polymer ?
#
loop_
_entity_poly.entity_id
_entity_poly.type
_entity_poly.pdbx_seq_one_letter_code
_entity_poly.pdbx_strand_id
1 'polypeptide(L)'
;MSRYNKISQYFNSDNSASMDVERYTHITERTISTDLKIIDKYGEEEILSSFNLFFLNNSRSFLYLYAWNVYFKNKIKNNLLCASVAFDAMGLFCGYFEQPDKVFVSDELLYNQGIPLLLQIATNKIDVARRFYPLFIKGLKNFEAERARNLLPQKTIVLAIEMLASEHKQTVDWQSHGIPVERFYYDFVKEALYSQDEAVLKEWLAELCDCHLKWSARTETTENEYALNGYEIEPQELLLWPFEYQAVKKFRAAHGLTTPEIDHPLLKTPLAIEHQADFSKWDAPEWFCPLVDRLISANTELAFTRELFK
;
A
#
# COMPACT_ATOMS: atom_id res chain seq x y z
N MET A 1 -4.65 -9.88 22.29
CA MET A 1 -3.95 -9.00 23.27
C MET A 1 -2.43 -9.20 23.35
N SER A 2 -1.88 -10.43 23.36
CA SER A 2 -0.41 -10.63 23.48
C SER A 2 0.40 -10.13 22.28
N ARG A 3 -0.12 -10.27 21.04
CA ARG A 3 0.56 -9.81 19.81
C ARG A 3 0.58 -8.29 19.70
N TYR A 4 -0.55 -7.63 19.93
CA TYR A 4 -0.64 -6.16 19.95
C TYR A 4 0.42 -5.53 20.86
N ASN A 5 0.56 -5.99 22.10
CA ASN A 5 1.54 -5.44 23.05
C ASN A 5 2.98 -5.58 22.53
N LYS A 6 3.32 -6.69 21.88
CA LYS A 6 4.65 -6.91 21.28
C LYS A 6 4.91 -5.96 20.11
N ILE A 7 3.95 -5.81 19.20
CA ILE A 7 4.05 -4.90 18.06
C ILE A 7 4.13 -3.45 18.54
N SER A 8 3.28 -3.07 19.49
CA SER A 8 3.27 -1.73 20.08
C SER A 8 4.59 -1.42 20.79
N GLN A 9 5.13 -2.36 21.57
CA GLN A 9 6.42 -2.18 22.21
C GLN A 9 7.55 -1.99 21.17
N TYR A 10 7.57 -2.82 20.12
CA TYR A 10 8.54 -2.70 19.03
C TYR A 10 8.43 -1.37 18.29
N PHE A 11 7.21 -0.97 17.91
CA PHE A 11 6.97 0.31 17.26
C PHE A 11 7.49 1.48 18.12
N ASN A 12 7.21 1.48 19.43
CA ASN A 12 7.61 2.56 20.32
C ASN A 12 9.09 2.50 20.76
N SER A 13 9.77 1.35 20.69
CA SER A 13 11.21 1.27 21.00
C SER A 13 12.06 1.91 19.92
N ASP A 14 11.64 1.73 18.68
CA ASP A 14 12.40 2.12 17.50
C ASP A 14 12.03 3.54 17.03
N ASN A 15 10.87 4.04 17.43
CA ASN A 15 10.42 5.39 17.15
C ASN A 15 10.49 6.29 18.37
N SER A 16 11.16 7.43 18.24
CA SER A 16 11.20 8.45 19.28
C SER A 16 10.17 9.55 19.05
N ALA A 17 9.41 9.89 20.09
CA ALA A 17 8.56 11.08 20.12
C ALA A 17 9.36 12.40 19.98
N SER A 18 10.67 12.36 20.15
CA SER A 18 11.61 13.48 20.03
C SER A 18 12.52 13.36 18.79
N MET A 19 12.08 12.68 17.73
CA MET A 19 12.79 12.66 16.46
C MET A 19 13.11 14.09 15.98
N ASP A 20 14.34 14.29 15.50
CA ASP A 20 14.75 15.51 14.81
C ASP A 20 14.13 15.55 13.42
N VAL A 21 12.95 16.16 13.32
CA VAL A 21 12.16 16.26 12.08
C VAL A 21 12.91 17.05 11.01
N GLU A 22 13.63 18.10 11.38
CA GLU A 22 14.38 18.93 10.43
C GLU A 22 15.51 18.12 9.80
N ARG A 23 16.26 17.39 10.62
CA ARG A 23 17.30 16.47 10.12
C ARG A 23 16.71 15.37 9.25
N TYR A 24 15.58 14.77 9.64
CA TYR A 24 14.92 13.74 8.84
C TYR A 24 14.53 14.30 7.46
N THR A 25 13.81 15.44 7.43
CA THR A 25 13.41 16.10 6.19
C THR A 25 14.61 16.44 5.31
N HIS A 26 15.68 16.99 5.88
CA HIS A 26 16.89 17.32 5.14
C HIS A 26 17.56 16.08 4.51
N ILE A 27 17.60 14.96 5.24
CA ILE A 27 18.12 13.69 4.71
C ILE A 27 17.23 13.19 3.56
N THR A 28 15.91 13.19 3.73
CA THR A 28 14.95 12.79 2.70
C THR A 28 15.09 13.64 1.44
N GLU A 29 15.13 14.96 1.57
CA GLU A 29 15.32 15.88 0.44
C GLU A 29 16.65 15.65 -0.29
N ARG A 30 17.74 15.39 0.47
CA ARG A 30 19.04 15.07 -0.11
C ARG A 30 19.02 13.74 -0.87
N THR A 31 18.34 12.72 -0.34
CA THR A 31 18.16 11.43 -1.01
C THR A 31 17.39 11.61 -2.32
N ILE A 32 16.22 12.27 -2.28
CA ILE A 32 15.43 12.59 -3.48
C ILE A 32 16.27 13.35 -4.52
N SER A 33 17.01 14.37 -4.10
CA SER A 33 17.88 15.15 -5.01
C SER A 33 18.97 14.27 -5.65
N THR A 34 19.50 13.30 -4.91
CA THR A 34 20.49 12.36 -5.42
C THR A 34 19.86 11.40 -6.42
N ASP A 35 18.70 10.85 -6.12
CA ASP A 35 17.98 9.94 -7.00
C ASP A 35 17.54 10.62 -8.29
N LEU A 36 17.07 11.87 -8.23
CA LEU A 36 16.73 12.66 -9.43
C LEU A 36 17.94 12.85 -10.35
N LYS A 37 19.13 13.13 -9.80
CA LYS A 37 20.37 13.22 -10.59
C LYS A 37 20.80 11.89 -11.21
N ILE A 38 20.45 10.78 -10.59
CA ILE A 38 20.70 9.43 -11.13
C ILE A 38 19.72 9.20 -12.29
N ILE A 39 18.44 9.51 -12.08
CA ILE A 39 17.37 9.44 -13.10
C ILE A 39 17.69 10.26 -14.35
N ASP A 40 18.29 11.44 -14.19
CA ASP A 40 18.69 12.30 -15.31
C ASP A 40 19.81 11.70 -16.18
N LYS A 41 20.53 10.71 -15.69
CA LYS A 41 21.59 10.02 -16.45
C LYS A 41 21.08 8.82 -17.26
N TYR A 42 19.90 8.31 -16.94
CA TYR A 42 19.34 7.16 -17.62
C TYR A 42 18.73 7.53 -18.97
N GLY A 43 18.98 6.67 -19.97
CA GLY A 43 18.38 6.77 -21.29
C GLY A 43 16.89 6.42 -21.28
N GLU A 44 16.22 6.62 -22.41
CA GLU A 44 14.79 6.36 -22.57
C GLU A 44 14.42 4.89 -22.31
N GLU A 45 15.33 3.95 -22.56
CA GLU A 45 15.10 2.50 -22.36
C GLU A 45 15.03 2.09 -20.88
N GLU A 46 15.72 2.78 -19.98
CA GLU A 46 15.81 2.44 -18.54
C GLU A 46 14.92 3.31 -17.67
N ILE A 47 14.14 4.20 -18.29
CA ILE A 47 13.41 5.26 -17.60
C ILE A 47 12.30 4.71 -16.70
N LEU A 48 11.56 3.70 -17.14
CA LEU A 48 10.45 3.14 -16.35
C LEU A 48 10.95 2.40 -15.10
N SER A 49 11.98 1.57 -15.23
CA SER A 49 12.61 0.87 -14.10
C SER A 49 13.18 1.84 -13.07
N SER A 50 13.88 2.86 -13.54
CA SER A 50 14.53 3.85 -12.66
C SER A 50 13.50 4.67 -11.89
N PHE A 51 12.39 5.03 -12.53
CA PHE A 51 11.33 5.79 -11.88
C PHE A 51 10.48 4.92 -10.95
N ASN A 52 10.22 3.66 -11.30
CA ASN A 52 9.56 2.72 -10.41
C ASN A 52 10.29 2.63 -9.06
N LEU A 53 11.61 2.37 -9.10
CA LEU A 53 12.44 2.32 -7.90
C LEU A 53 12.45 3.66 -7.15
N PHE A 54 12.59 4.77 -7.86
CA PHE A 54 12.54 6.10 -7.27
C PHE A 54 11.25 6.35 -6.49
N PHE A 55 10.09 6.08 -7.09
CA PHE A 55 8.81 6.33 -6.46
C PHE A 55 8.58 5.41 -5.25
N LEU A 56 8.87 4.11 -5.38
CA LEU A 56 8.71 3.14 -4.30
C LEU A 56 9.62 3.42 -3.10
N ASN A 57 10.87 3.83 -3.35
CA ASN A 57 11.82 4.13 -2.28
C ASN A 57 11.43 5.41 -1.52
N ASN A 58 10.94 6.42 -2.25
CA ASN A 58 10.68 7.73 -1.66
C ASN A 58 9.27 7.83 -1.04
N SER A 59 8.29 7.04 -1.48
CA SER A 59 6.93 7.03 -0.88
C SER A 59 6.95 6.71 0.61
N ARG A 60 7.77 5.72 1.01
CA ARG A 60 7.95 5.27 2.40
C ARG A 60 8.43 6.39 3.31
N SER A 61 9.34 7.25 2.83
CA SER A 61 9.86 8.36 3.64
C SER A 61 8.78 9.38 3.98
N PHE A 62 7.89 9.70 3.03
CA PHE A 62 6.76 10.58 3.27
C PHE A 62 5.71 9.94 4.19
N LEU A 63 5.41 8.65 3.97
CA LEU A 63 4.45 7.90 4.76
C LEU A 63 4.90 7.77 6.22
N TYR A 64 6.17 7.44 6.44
CA TYR A 64 6.77 7.37 7.76
C TYR A 64 6.65 8.70 8.50
N LEU A 65 7.07 9.81 7.88
CA LEU A 65 6.99 11.12 8.54
C LEU A 65 5.54 11.54 8.79
N TYR A 66 4.61 11.21 7.88
CA TYR A 66 3.19 11.42 8.09
C TYR A 66 2.67 10.64 9.30
N ALA A 67 2.89 9.33 9.33
CA ALA A 67 2.44 8.46 10.41
C ALA A 67 3.06 8.88 11.75
N TRP A 68 4.33 9.25 11.77
CA TRP A 68 5.00 9.79 12.96
C TRP A 68 4.33 11.08 13.47
N ASN A 69 3.98 12.01 12.59
CA ASN A 69 3.29 13.26 12.97
C ASN A 69 1.90 12.98 13.54
N VAL A 70 1.15 12.04 12.94
CA VAL A 70 -0.15 11.64 13.48
C VAL A 70 0.04 10.97 14.84
N TYR A 71 0.93 9.99 14.95
CA TYR A 71 1.09 9.18 16.15
C TYR A 71 1.65 9.96 17.35
N PHE A 72 2.74 10.70 17.16
CA PHE A 72 3.45 11.35 18.27
C PHE A 72 3.06 12.82 18.48
N LYS A 73 2.46 13.47 17.48
CA LYS A 73 2.11 14.90 17.55
C LYS A 73 0.62 15.15 17.35
N ASN A 74 -0.19 14.12 17.10
CA ASN A 74 -1.61 14.25 16.79
C ASN A 74 -1.88 15.28 15.69
N LYS A 75 -1.01 15.31 14.66
CA LYS A 75 -1.03 16.33 13.60
C LYS A 75 -1.11 15.69 12.23
N ILE A 76 -2.20 15.98 11.52
CA ILE A 76 -2.38 15.57 10.13
C ILE A 76 -1.56 16.49 9.22
N LYS A 77 -0.69 15.90 8.41
CA LYS A 77 0.17 16.59 7.45
C LYS A 77 -0.24 16.22 6.03
N ASN A 78 -1.24 16.92 5.48
CA ASN A 78 -1.81 16.62 4.16
C ASN A 78 -0.75 16.48 3.06
N ASN A 79 0.22 17.40 3.00
CA ASN A 79 1.29 17.34 1.98
C ASN A 79 2.11 16.03 2.03
N LEU A 80 2.39 15.51 3.23
CA LEU A 80 3.12 14.25 3.36
C LEU A 80 2.26 13.06 2.92
N LEU A 81 0.97 13.05 3.28
CA LEU A 81 0.06 12.00 2.85
C LEU A 81 -0.13 12.01 1.34
N CYS A 82 -0.39 13.18 0.75
CA CYS A 82 -0.51 13.33 -0.71
C CYS A 82 0.78 12.93 -1.44
N ALA A 83 1.96 13.30 -0.93
CA ALA A 83 3.23 12.89 -1.53
C ALA A 83 3.40 11.36 -1.50
N SER A 84 3.16 10.70 -0.36
CA SER A 84 3.20 9.24 -0.27
C SER A 84 2.22 8.59 -1.24
N VAL A 85 0.96 9.01 -1.23
CA VAL A 85 -0.11 8.46 -2.08
C VAL A 85 0.20 8.66 -3.56
N ALA A 86 0.74 9.83 -3.95
CA ALA A 86 1.13 10.08 -5.33
C ALA A 86 2.31 9.20 -5.76
N PHE A 87 3.31 9.04 -4.90
CA PHE A 87 4.49 8.23 -5.22
C PHE A 87 4.15 6.75 -5.27
N ASP A 88 3.35 6.24 -4.34
CA ASP A 88 2.85 4.86 -4.39
C ASP A 88 2.08 4.58 -5.69
N ALA A 89 1.19 5.51 -6.09
CA ALA A 89 0.44 5.39 -7.35
C ALA A 89 1.38 5.37 -8.57
N MET A 90 2.34 6.31 -8.63
CA MET A 90 3.31 6.35 -9.72
C MET A 90 4.20 5.11 -9.75
N GLY A 91 4.64 4.61 -8.59
CA GLY A 91 5.40 3.37 -8.46
C GLY A 91 4.64 2.18 -9.03
N LEU A 92 3.36 2.02 -8.67
CA LEU A 92 2.49 0.97 -9.21
C LEU A 92 2.41 1.01 -10.75
N PHE A 93 2.12 2.17 -11.33
CA PHE A 93 1.95 2.29 -12.78
C PHE A 93 3.27 2.18 -13.55
N CYS A 94 4.33 2.85 -13.09
CA CYS A 94 5.66 2.71 -13.69
C CYS A 94 6.10 1.25 -13.68
N GLY A 95 5.85 0.54 -12.58
CA GLY A 95 6.17 -0.88 -12.50
C GLY A 95 5.42 -1.71 -13.53
N TYR A 96 4.10 -1.57 -13.60
CA TYR A 96 3.33 -2.29 -14.60
C TYR A 96 3.85 -2.08 -16.03
N PHE A 97 4.11 -0.83 -16.43
CA PHE A 97 4.52 -0.52 -17.79
C PHE A 97 5.98 -0.85 -18.10
N GLU A 98 6.83 -0.97 -17.08
CA GLU A 98 8.18 -1.49 -17.25
C GLU A 98 8.15 -2.96 -17.70
N GLN A 99 7.26 -3.76 -17.12
CA GLN A 99 7.20 -5.20 -17.34
C GLN A 99 5.74 -5.68 -17.45
N PRO A 100 5.00 -5.33 -18.53
CA PRO A 100 3.54 -5.52 -18.62
C PRO A 100 3.08 -6.98 -18.62
N ASP A 101 3.97 -7.90 -19.02
CA ASP A 101 3.74 -9.35 -19.02
C ASP A 101 4.11 -10.02 -17.70
N LYS A 102 4.61 -9.25 -16.74
CA LYS A 102 4.91 -9.72 -15.40
C LYS A 102 3.97 -8.97 -14.48
N VAL A 103 3.01 -9.66 -13.86
CA VAL A 103 2.57 -9.21 -12.53
C VAL A 103 3.85 -8.89 -11.79
N PHE A 104 4.00 -7.65 -11.31
CA PHE A 104 5.27 -7.06 -10.89
C PHE A 104 5.95 -7.90 -9.79
N VAL A 105 6.59 -8.97 -10.23
CA VAL A 105 7.16 -10.07 -9.47
C VAL A 105 8.62 -10.02 -9.88
N SER A 106 9.37 -9.14 -9.23
CA SER A 106 10.77 -9.43 -8.99
C SER A 106 10.80 -10.59 -8.00
N ASP A 107 10.62 -11.80 -8.51
CA ASP A 107 10.65 -13.16 -7.94
C ASP A 107 10.02 -13.46 -6.56
N GLU A 108 9.72 -12.50 -5.67
CA GLU A 108 9.34 -12.76 -4.28
C GLU A 108 8.43 -11.68 -3.64
N LEU A 109 7.93 -10.70 -4.42
CA LEU A 109 7.39 -9.43 -3.87
C LEU A 109 5.95 -9.07 -4.30
N LEU A 110 5.07 -10.04 -4.55
CA LEU A 110 3.64 -9.76 -4.87
C LEU A 110 2.95 -8.88 -3.81
N TYR A 111 3.31 -9.06 -2.54
CA TYR A 111 2.83 -8.24 -1.43
C TYR A 111 3.21 -6.75 -1.55
N ASN A 112 4.30 -6.41 -2.27
CA ASN A 112 4.70 -5.00 -2.47
C ASN A 112 3.68 -4.20 -3.30
N GLN A 113 2.78 -4.86 -4.02
CA GLN A 113 1.68 -4.19 -4.72
C GLN A 113 0.42 -4.08 -3.84
N GLY A 114 0.21 -5.04 -2.94
CA GLY A 114 -0.98 -5.11 -2.09
C GLY A 114 -1.09 -3.94 -1.12
N ILE A 115 0.01 -3.61 -0.42
CA ILE A 115 0.06 -2.49 0.53
C ILE A 115 -0.27 -1.15 -0.17
N PRO A 116 0.42 -0.74 -1.25
CA PRO A 116 0.08 0.48 -1.98
C PRO A 116 -1.39 0.53 -2.40
N LEU A 117 -1.95 -0.55 -2.96
CA LEU A 117 -3.36 -0.58 -3.39
C LEU A 117 -4.33 -0.37 -2.21
N LEU A 118 -4.10 -1.06 -1.10
CA LEU A 118 -4.92 -0.89 0.11
C LEU A 118 -4.77 0.52 0.69
N LEU A 119 -3.57 1.10 0.67
CA LEU A 119 -3.34 2.48 1.11
C LEU A 119 -4.06 3.49 0.21
N GLN A 120 -4.09 3.30 -1.11
CA GLN A 120 -4.88 4.13 -2.02
C GLN A 120 -6.37 4.09 -1.61
N ILE A 121 -6.92 2.90 -1.35
CA ILE A 121 -8.32 2.76 -0.93
C ILE A 121 -8.54 3.41 0.45
N ALA A 122 -7.69 3.11 1.43
CA ALA A 122 -7.77 3.60 2.80
C ALA A 122 -7.67 5.13 2.90
N THR A 123 -6.97 5.78 1.96
CA THR A 123 -6.76 7.24 1.90
C THR A 123 -7.75 7.96 0.99
N ASN A 124 -8.85 7.29 0.62
CA ASN A 124 -9.93 7.81 -0.22
C ASN A 124 -9.52 8.09 -1.68
N LYS A 125 -8.63 7.25 -2.23
CA LYS A 125 -8.17 7.25 -3.63
C LYS A 125 -8.44 5.91 -4.31
N ILE A 126 -9.60 5.32 -4.03
CA ILE A 126 -10.05 4.05 -4.63
C ILE A 126 -9.99 4.05 -6.17
N ASP A 127 -10.16 5.21 -6.81
CA ASP A 127 -10.10 5.30 -8.28
C ASP A 127 -8.70 4.98 -8.84
N VAL A 128 -7.63 5.18 -8.07
CA VAL A 128 -6.28 4.74 -8.45
C VAL A 128 -6.23 3.21 -8.47
N ALA A 129 -6.74 2.56 -7.42
CA ALA A 129 -6.78 1.10 -7.33
C ALA A 129 -7.67 0.49 -8.44
N ARG A 130 -8.83 1.10 -8.73
CA ARG A 130 -9.71 0.71 -9.84
C ARG A 130 -9.03 0.79 -11.20
N ARG A 131 -8.23 1.83 -11.45
CA ARG A 131 -7.45 1.97 -12.69
C ARG A 131 -6.34 0.93 -12.80
N PHE A 132 -5.75 0.53 -11.68
CA PHE A 132 -4.71 -0.49 -11.64
C PHE A 132 -5.26 -1.91 -11.83
N TYR A 133 -6.45 -2.22 -11.31
CA TYR A 133 -7.08 -3.56 -11.40
C TYR A 133 -7.02 -4.21 -12.80
N PRO A 134 -7.48 -3.58 -13.90
CA PRO A 134 -7.42 -4.22 -15.22
C PRO A 134 -6.00 -4.49 -15.70
N LEU A 135 -5.02 -3.66 -15.29
CA LEU A 135 -3.61 -3.86 -15.60
C LEU A 135 -3.09 -5.10 -14.86
N PHE A 136 -3.41 -5.23 -13.57
CA PHE A 136 -3.07 -6.42 -12.78
C PHE A 136 -3.64 -7.70 -13.39
N ILE A 137 -4.94 -7.71 -13.75
CA ILE A 137 -5.58 -8.87 -14.38
C ILE A 137 -4.94 -9.23 -15.73
N LYS A 138 -4.57 -8.23 -16.53
CA LYS A 138 -3.83 -8.46 -17.78
C LYS A 138 -2.46 -9.08 -17.52
N GLY A 139 -1.70 -8.55 -16.56
CA GLY A 139 -0.42 -9.11 -16.15
C GLY A 139 -0.56 -10.54 -15.61
N LEU A 140 -1.61 -10.84 -14.86
CA LEU A 140 -1.86 -12.16 -14.27
C LEU A 140 -2.13 -13.22 -15.35
N LYS A 141 -2.81 -12.86 -16.45
CA LYS A 141 -2.98 -13.78 -17.60
C LYS A 141 -1.67 -14.18 -18.25
N ASN A 142 -0.66 -13.32 -18.18
CA ASN A 142 0.68 -13.59 -18.73
C ASN A 142 1.64 -14.16 -17.67
N PHE A 143 1.16 -14.36 -16.44
CA PHE A 143 1.97 -14.84 -15.33
C PHE A 143 2.28 -16.34 -15.47
N GLU A 144 3.57 -16.66 -15.47
CA GLU A 144 4.07 -18.02 -15.47
C GLU A 144 3.98 -18.61 -14.06
N ALA A 145 3.18 -19.66 -13.88
CA ALA A 145 3.00 -20.33 -12.57
C ALA A 145 4.33 -20.82 -11.94
N GLU A 146 5.35 -21.04 -12.78
CA GLU A 146 6.71 -21.37 -12.34
C GLU A 146 7.32 -20.32 -11.39
N ARG A 147 6.96 -19.06 -11.57
CA ARG A 147 7.41 -17.94 -10.74
C ARG A 147 6.73 -17.90 -9.37
N ALA A 148 5.62 -18.61 -9.21
CA ALA A 148 4.94 -18.72 -7.93
C ALA A 148 5.49 -19.83 -7.02
N ARG A 149 6.44 -20.65 -7.50
CA ARG A 149 6.89 -21.87 -6.78
C ARG A 149 7.36 -21.63 -5.34
N ASN A 150 7.96 -20.48 -5.06
CA ASN A 150 8.51 -20.15 -3.75
C ASN A 150 7.64 -19.14 -2.98
N LEU A 151 6.49 -18.74 -3.53
CA LEU A 151 5.63 -17.79 -2.85
C LEU A 151 5.01 -18.44 -1.62
N LEU A 152 5.07 -17.74 -0.50
CA LEU A 152 4.22 -18.03 0.65
C LEU A 152 2.79 -17.54 0.38
N PRO A 153 1.78 -18.01 1.14
CA PRO A 153 0.40 -17.56 0.99
C PRO A 153 0.29 -16.03 1.04
N GLN A 154 -0.21 -15.43 -0.05
CA GLN A 154 -0.32 -13.99 -0.22
C GLN A 154 -1.53 -13.41 0.51
N LYS A 155 -1.42 -12.19 1.04
CA LYS A 155 -2.42 -11.58 1.94
C LYS A 155 -2.93 -10.26 1.38
N THR A 156 -2.12 -9.21 1.49
CA THR A 156 -2.52 -7.81 1.21
C THR A 156 -2.97 -7.63 -0.23
N ILE A 157 -2.26 -8.26 -1.18
CA ILE A 157 -2.64 -8.23 -2.61
C ILE A 157 -3.92 -9.03 -2.88
N VAL A 158 -4.13 -10.13 -2.16
CA VAL A 158 -5.36 -10.93 -2.29
C VAL A 158 -6.56 -10.11 -1.83
N LEU A 159 -6.46 -9.46 -0.66
CA LEU A 159 -7.51 -8.57 -0.16
C LEU A 159 -7.83 -7.46 -1.17
N ALA A 160 -6.80 -6.73 -1.63
CA ALA A 160 -6.98 -5.61 -2.55
C ALA A 160 -7.63 -6.03 -3.88
N ILE A 161 -7.09 -7.08 -4.51
CA ILE A 161 -7.53 -7.52 -5.84
C ILE A 161 -8.88 -8.22 -5.77
N GLU A 162 -9.17 -9.03 -4.75
CA GLU A 162 -10.50 -9.64 -4.60
C GLU A 162 -11.56 -8.55 -4.33
N MET A 163 -11.25 -7.53 -3.52
CA MET A 163 -12.16 -6.38 -3.35
C MET A 163 -12.47 -5.74 -4.70
N LEU A 164 -11.45 -5.44 -5.51
CA LEU A 164 -11.66 -4.84 -6.84
C LEU A 164 -12.38 -5.79 -7.81
N ALA A 165 -12.06 -7.08 -7.80
CA ALA A 165 -12.73 -8.09 -8.62
C ALA A 165 -14.21 -8.22 -8.28
N SER A 166 -14.57 -8.06 -7.00
CA SER A 166 -15.95 -8.11 -6.56
C SER A 166 -16.83 -6.99 -7.14
N GLU A 167 -16.27 -5.79 -7.41
CA GLU A 167 -16.98 -4.72 -8.14
C GLU A 167 -17.42 -5.18 -9.54
N HIS A 168 -16.63 -6.06 -10.14
CA HIS A 168 -16.87 -6.64 -11.46
C HIS A 168 -17.66 -7.96 -11.42
N LYS A 169 -18.11 -8.41 -10.24
CA LYS A 169 -18.73 -9.73 -10.02
C LYS A 169 -17.83 -10.87 -10.49
N GLN A 170 -16.52 -10.70 -10.31
CA GLN A 170 -15.49 -11.65 -10.66
C GLN A 170 -14.86 -12.22 -9.38
N THR A 171 -14.17 -13.35 -9.54
CA THR A 171 -13.26 -13.91 -8.54
C THR A 171 -11.98 -14.24 -9.28
N VAL A 172 -10.83 -13.98 -8.66
CA VAL A 172 -9.55 -14.30 -9.29
C VAL A 172 -9.20 -15.76 -9.05
N ASP A 173 -8.82 -16.46 -10.12
CA ASP A 173 -8.38 -17.85 -10.05
C ASP A 173 -6.89 -17.94 -9.70
N TRP A 174 -6.55 -17.55 -8.47
CA TRP A 174 -5.16 -17.60 -7.96
C TRP A 174 -4.52 -18.98 -8.10
N GLN A 175 -5.33 -20.05 -7.95
CA GLN A 175 -4.86 -21.43 -8.00
C GLN A 175 -4.35 -21.80 -9.39
N SER A 176 -5.06 -21.41 -10.45
CA SER A 176 -4.63 -21.65 -11.83
C SER A 176 -3.29 -21.00 -12.17
N HIS A 177 -2.95 -19.92 -11.48
CA HIS A 177 -1.67 -19.21 -11.60
C HIS A 177 -0.60 -19.70 -10.60
N GLY A 178 -0.90 -20.74 -9.81
CA GLY A 178 0.01 -21.30 -8.81
C GLY A 178 0.28 -20.38 -7.61
N ILE A 179 -0.45 -19.26 -7.47
CA ILE A 179 -0.25 -18.29 -6.39
C ILE A 179 -1.02 -18.77 -5.15
N PRO A 180 -0.33 -19.15 -4.06
CA PRO A 180 -1.01 -19.51 -2.82
C PRO A 180 -1.61 -18.27 -2.16
N VAL A 181 -2.79 -18.43 -1.57
CA VAL A 181 -3.52 -17.35 -0.89
C VAL A 181 -3.69 -17.66 0.59
N GLU A 182 -3.54 -16.64 1.43
CA GLU A 182 -4.02 -16.71 2.80
C GLU A 182 -5.55 -16.69 2.77
N ARG A 183 -6.15 -17.79 3.21
CA ARG A 183 -7.59 -18.06 3.06
C ARG A 183 -8.44 -17.01 3.73
N PHE A 184 -8.02 -16.52 4.89
CA PHE A 184 -8.77 -15.49 5.61
C PHE A 184 -9.10 -14.28 4.71
N TYR A 185 -8.12 -13.73 3.99
CA TYR A 185 -8.32 -12.53 3.17
C TYR A 185 -9.22 -12.79 1.97
N TYR A 186 -9.10 -13.98 1.36
CA TYR A 186 -9.94 -14.40 0.25
C TYR A 186 -11.40 -14.63 0.68
N ASP A 187 -11.59 -15.38 1.76
CA ASP A 187 -12.90 -15.75 2.29
C ASP A 187 -13.61 -14.51 2.89
N PHE A 188 -12.87 -13.58 3.53
CA PHE A 188 -13.40 -12.28 3.98
C PHE A 188 -14.12 -11.53 2.85
N VAL A 189 -13.50 -11.43 1.68
CA VAL A 189 -14.08 -10.70 0.55
C VAL A 189 -15.36 -11.38 0.05
N LYS A 190 -15.36 -12.70 0.02
CA LYS A 190 -16.50 -13.49 -0.49
C LYS A 190 -17.68 -13.51 0.46
N GLU A 191 -17.41 -13.61 1.76
CA GLU A 191 -18.43 -13.92 2.76
C GLU A 191 -18.86 -12.69 3.56
N ALA A 192 -17.95 -11.74 3.80
CA ALA A 192 -18.16 -10.65 4.74
C ALA A 192 -18.22 -9.26 4.09
N LEU A 193 -17.44 -9.00 3.04
CA LEU A 193 -17.26 -7.65 2.47
C LEU A 193 -18.57 -6.95 2.09
N TYR A 194 -19.59 -7.68 1.64
CA TYR A 194 -20.92 -7.15 1.31
C TYR A 194 -22.02 -7.55 2.31
N SER A 195 -21.66 -8.23 3.40
CA SER A 195 -22.63 -8.60 4.43
C SER A 195 -23.29 -7.36 5.05
N GLN A 196 -24.60 -7.44 5.24
CA GLN A 196 -25.40 -6.47 6.01
C GLN A 196 -25.70 -6.97 7.43
N ASP A 197 -25.35 -8.22 7.75
CA ASP A 197 -25.41 -8.73 9.11
C ASP A 197 -24.26 -8.14 9.91
N GLU A 198 -24.58 -7.19 10.80
CA GLU A 198 -23.59 -6.50 11.62
C GLU A 198 -22.85 -7.44 12.57
N ALA A 199 -23.50 -8.48 13.11
CA ALA A 199 -22.86 -9.37 14.06
C ALA A 199 -21.77 -10.20 13.35
N VAL A 200 -22.13 -10.78 12.21
CA VAL A 200 -21.19 -11.51 11.35
C VAL A 200 -20.05 -10.59 10.91
N LEU A 201 -20.37 -9.38 10.43
CA LEU A 201 -19.34 -8.46 9.93
C LEU A 201 -18.39 -7.99 11.04
N LYS A 202 -18.87 -7.76 12.26
CA LYS A 202 -18.01 -7.38 13.39
C LYS A 202 -16.97 -8.45 13.70
N GLU A 203 -17.35 -9.74 13.66
CA GLU A 203 -16.42 -10.86 13.86
C GLU A 203 -15.31 -10.87 12.80
N TRP A 204 -15.69 -10.75 11.53
CA TRP A 204 -14.74 -10.70 10.41
C TRP A 204 -13.81 -9.48 10.46
N LEU A 205 -14.31 -8.31 10.84
CA LEU A 205 -13.49 -7.10 10.97
C LEU A 205 -12.52 -7.17 12.16
N ALA A 206 -12.92 -7.82 13.27
CA ALA A 206 -12.03 -8.07 14.40
C ALA A 206 -10.90 -9.02 13.99
N GLU A 207 -11.24 -10.13 13.32
CA GLU A 207 -10.24 -11.08 12.80
C GLU A 207 -9.33 -10.42 11.75
N LEU A 208 -9.82 -9.48 10.94
CA LEU A 208 -8.97 -8.70 10.01
C LEU A 208 -7.90 -7.91 10.77
N CYS A 209 -8.25 -7.31 11.90
CA CYS A 209 -7.29 -6.60 12.73
C CYS A 209 -6.33 -7.55 13.48
N ASP A 210 -6.79 -8.74 13.87
CA ASP A 210 -5.91 -9.77 14.44
C ASP A 210 -4.94 -10.33 13.38
N CYS A 211 -5.39 -10.52 12.13
CA CYS A 211 -4.56 -10.88 10.99
C CYS A 211 -3.51 -9.80 10.69
N HIS A 212 -3.88 -8.52 10.70
CA HIS A 212 -2.92 -7.42 10.59
C HIS A 212 -1.77 -7.57 11.61
N LEU A 213 -2.09 -7.80 12.88
CA LEU A 213 -1.11 -7.99 13.94
C LEU A 213 -0.29 -9.28 13.80
N LYS A 214 -0.92 -10.35 13.30
CA LYS A 214 -0.28 -11.65 13.02
C LYS A 214 0.78 -11.51 11.94
N TRP A 215 0.49 -10.76 10.88
CA TRP A 215 1.35 -10.61 9.70
C TRP A 215 2.25 -9.37 9.73
N SER A 216 2.19 -8.60 10.81
CA SER A 216 3.14 -7.53 11.12
C SER A 216 4.51 -8.08 11.49
N ALA A 217 5.56 -7.55 10.87
CA ALA A 217 6.95 -7.97 11.06
C ALA A 217 7.66 -7.13 12.14
N ARG A 218 8.56 -7.78 12.90
CA ARG A 218 9.44 -7.11 13.88
C ARG A 218 10.91 -7.37 13.50
N THR A 219 11.25 -6.97 12.29
CA THR A 219 12.49 -7.33 11.56
C THR A 219 13.76 -7.19 12.39
N GLU A 220 13.91 -6.12 13.17
CA GLU A 220 15.13 -5.86 13.94
C GLU A 220 15.24 -6.70 15.23
N THR A 221 14.14 -7.31 15.68
CA THR A 221 14.08 -8.01 16.97
C THR A 221 13.68 -9.48 16.87
N THR A 222 13.29 -9.96 15.68
CA THR A 222 12.90 -11.35 15.45
C THR A 222 13.36 -11.80 14.07
N GLU A 223 14.41 -12.63 14.03
CA GLU A 223 15.12 -13.05 12.81
C GLU A 223 14.21 -13.61 11.71
N ASN A 224 13.10 -14.26 12.06
CA ASN A 224 12.18 -14.87 11.08
C ASN A 224 10.97 -14.00 10.71
N GLU A 225 10.82 -12.81 11.30
CA GLU A 225 9.71 -11.91 11.01
C GLU A 225 10.13 -10.85 10.00
N TYR A 226 10.02 -11.20 8.71
CA TYR A 226 10.18 -10.32 7.56
C TYR A 226 9.29 -10.79 6.41
N ALA A 227 9.09 -9.96 5.40
CA ALA A 227 8.05 -10.19 4.42
C ALA A 227 8.26 -11.42 3.52
N LEU A 228 9.51 -11.78 3.21
CA LEU A 228 9.83 -13.04 2.51
C LEU A 228 9.50 -14.29 3.33
N ASN A 229 9.33 -14.18 4.64
CA ASN A 229 8.80 -15.23 5.52
C ASN A 229 7.28 -15.11 5.76
N GLY A 230 6.59 -14.30 4.96
CA GLY A 230 5.13 -14.18 4.97
C GLY A 230 4.58 -13.10 5.89
N TYR A 231 5.43 -12.35 6.61
CA TYR A 231 5.03 -11.19 7.41
C TYR A 231 5.00 -9.94 6.54
N GLU A 232 3.99 -9.83 5.68
CA GLU A 232 3.91 -8.81 4.62
C GLU A 232 3.88 -7.36 5.15
N ILE A 233 3.41 -7.15 6.39
CA ILE A 233 3.33 -5.81 6.98
C ILE A 233 4.64 -5.53 7.71
N GLU A 234 5.66 -5.23 6.91
CA GLU A 234 7.02 -4.93 7.38
C GLU A 234 7.28 -3.44 7.66
N PRO A 235 6.78 -2.49 6.84
CA PRO A 235 7.05 -1.08 7.07
C PRO A 235 6.54 -0.62 8.44
N GLN A 236 7.41 0.03 9.20
CA GLN A 236 7.17 0.31 10.61
C GLN A 236 5.97 1.23 10.82
N GLU A 237 5.79 2.20 9.92
CA GLU A 237 4.69 3.15 9.88
C GLU A 237 3.31 2.51 9.68
N LEU A 238 3.28 1.23 9.26
CA LEU A 238 2.05 0.48 9.04
C LEU A 238 1.67 -0.45 10.21
N LEU A 239 2.62 -0.80 11.09
CA LEU A 239 2.41 -1.83 12.13
C LEU A 239 1.29 -1.51 13.13
N LEU A 240 1.05 -0.22 13.38
CA LEU A 240 -0.01 0.27 14.27
C LEU A 240 -1.10 1.05 13.52
N TRP A 241 -1.02 1.07 12.18
CA TRP A 241 -2.04 1.65 11.32
C TRP A 241 -2.93 0.52 10.79
N PRO A 242 -4.21 0.43 11.19
CA PRO A 242 -5.15 -0.55 10.65
C PRO A 242 -5.58 -0.26 9.20
N PHE A 243 -4.63 -0.15 8.27
CA PHE A 243 -4.88 0.32 6.90
C PHE A 243 -5.79 -0.64 6.11
N GLU A 244 -5.70 -1.95 6.32
CA GLU A 244 -6.61 -2.94 5.73
C GLU A 244 -8.07 -2.70 6.16
N TYR A 245 -8.31 -2.49 7.46
CA TYR A 245 -9.62 -2.16 7.99
C TYR A 245 -10.14 -0.84 7.40
N GLN A 246 -9.29 0.19 7.31
CA GLN A 246 -9.67 1.48 6.71
C GLN A 246 -9.97 1.33 5.22
N ALA A 247 -9.22 0.52 4.49
CA ALA A 247 -9.47 0.21 3.09
C ALA A 247 -10.84 -0.46 2.92
N VAL A 248 -11.14 -1.50 3.71
CA VAL A 248 -12.45 -2.16 3.73
C VAL A 248 -13.56 -1.17 4.06
N LYS A 249 -13.37 -0.31 5.07
CA LYS A 249 -14.36 0.69 5.47
C LYS A 249 -14.66 1.68 4.34
N LYS A 250 -13.62 2.22 3.68
CA LYS A 250 -13.78 3.16 2.55
C LYS A 250 -14.38 2.47 1.32
N PHE A 251 -13.98 1.24 1.03
CA PHE A 251 -14.52 0.45 -0.06
C PHE A 251 -16.02 0.16 0.13
N ARG A 252 -16.42 -0.30 1.33
CA ARG A 252 -17.83 -0.51 1.67
C ARG A 252 -18.63 0.78 1.54
N ALA A 253 -18.13 1.89 2.06
CA ALA A 253 -18.78 3.20 1.94
C ALA A 253 -18.95 3.62 0.46
N ALA A 254 -17.97 3.37 -0.41
CA ALA A 254 -18.07 3.62 -1.84
C ALA A 254 -19.17 2.79 -2.54
N HIS A 255 -19.64 1.72 -1.90
CA HIS A 255 -20.75 0.88 -2.35
C HIS A 255 -22.07 1.14 -1.60
N GLY A 256 -22.14 2.22 -0.82
CA GLY A 256 -23.33 2.56 -0.04
C GLY A 256 -23.58 1.65 1.16
N LEU A 257 -22.57 0.88 1.58
CA LEU A 257 -22.65 0.02 2.76
C LEU A 257 -22.08 0.72 3.99
N THR A 258 -22.70 0.49 5.14
CA THR A 258 -22.16 0.90 6.44
C THR A 258 -21.12 -0.11 6.92
N THR A 259 -20.20 0.32 7.79
CA THR A 259 -19.24 -0.58 8.44
C THR A 259 -19.41 -0.41 9.95
N PRO A 260 -19.74 -1.47 10.70
CA PRO A 260 -19.94 -1.37 12.13
C PRO A 260 -18.62 -1.06 12.85
N GLU A 261 -18.74 -0.34 13.96
CA GLU A 261 -17.63 -0.17 14.89
C GLU A 261 -17.33 -1.49 15.61
N ILE A 262 -16.04 -1.77 15.80
CA ILE A 262 -15.55 -2.92 16.57
C ILE A 262 -14.66 -2.44 17.71
N ASP A 263 -14.67 -3.16 18.83
CA ASP A 263 -13.75 -2.90 19.93
C ASP A 263 -12.47 -3.73 19.74
N HIS A 264 -11.44 -3.11 19.14
CA HIS A 264 -10.15 -3.76 18.94
C HIS A 264 -8.99 -2.82 19.32
N PRO A 265 -7.92 -3.29 19.99
CA PRO A 265 -6.79 -2.44 20.41
C PRO A 265 -6.12 -1.66 19.27
N LEU A 266 -6.02 -2.26 18.08
CA LEU A 266 -5.45 -1.60 16.89
C LEU A 266 -6.30 -0.41 16.43
N LEU A 267 -7.61 -0.39 16.73
CA LEU A 267 -8.49 0.73 16.43
C LEU A 267 -8.48 1.83 17.51
N LYS A 268 -7.68 1.68 18.56
CA LYS A 268 -7.51 2.67 19.63
C LYS A 268 -6.20 3.46 19.48
N THR A 269 -5.43 3.20 18.42
CA THR A 269 -4.17 3.92 18.16
C THR A 269 -4.47 5.30 17.57
N PRO A 270 -3.57 6.29 17.71
CA PRO A 270 -3.72 7.58 17.02
C PRO A 270 -3.80 7.46 15.48
N LEU A 271 -3.29 6.36 14.90
CA LEU A 271 -3.34 6.06 13.46
C LEU A 271 -4.67 5.41 13.05
N ALA A 272 -5.56 5.09 13.97
CA ALA A 272 -6.87 4.50 13.67
C ALA A 272 -7.93 5.54 13.27
N ILE A 273 -7.51 6.68 12.72
CA ILE A 273 -8.41 7.74 12.25
C ILE A 273 -8.72 7.56 10.75
N GLU A 274 -9.69 8.33 10.26
CA GLU A 274 -9.90 8.42 8.82
C GLU A 274 -8.81 9.30 8.20
N HIS A 275 -8.00 8.70 7.34
CA HIS A 275 -7.00 9.40 6.55
C HIS A 275 -7.56 9.72 5.18
N GLN A 276 -7.33 10.93 4.70
CA GLN A 276 -7.82 11.38 3.40
C GLN A 276 -6.77 12.25 2.71
N ALA A 277 -6.27 11.79 1.57
CA ALA A 277 -5.38 12.58 0.73
C ALA A 277 -6.19 13.66 -0.02
N ASP A 278 -5.94 14.94 0.27
CA ASP A 278 -6.57 16.06 -0.39
C ASP A 278 -5.59 16.74 -1.37
N PHE A 279 -5.61 16.29 -2.63
CA PHE A 279 -4.73 16.80 -3.67
C PHE A 279 -5.01 18.28 -4.04
N SER A 280 -6.22 18.80 -3.75
CA SER A 280 -6.52 20.22 -3.94
C SER A 280 -5.71 21.15 -3.02
N LYS A 281 -5.13 20.60 -1.96
CA LYS A 281 -4.24 21.28 -1.00
C LYS A 281 -2.82 20.73 -1.04
N TRP A 282 -2.48 19.94 -2.04
CA TRP A 282 -1.15 19.38 -2.17
C TRP A 282 -0.21 20.40 -2.79
N ASP A 283 0.78 20.83 -2.02
CA ASP A 283 1.92 21.61 -2.51
C ASP A 283 2.96 20.64 -3.10
N ALA A 284 2.74 20.24 -4.35
CA ALA A 284 3.61 19.31 -5.05
C ALA A 284 5.00 19.96 -5.28
N PRO A 285 6.11 19.24 -5.08
CA PRO A 285 7.44 19.77 -5.37
C PRO A 285 7.56 20.23 -6.82
N GLU A 286 8.27 21.33 -7.08
CA GLU A 286 8.39 21.94 -8.43
C GLU A 286 8.89 20.94 -9.50
N TRP A 287 9.68 19.96 -9.09
CA TRP A 287 10.22 18.92 -9.99
C TRP A 287 9.22 17.79 -10.29
N PHE A 288 8.14 17.62 -9.52
CA PHE A 288 7.24 16.47 -9.63
C PHE A 288 6.49 16.45 -10.98
N CYS A 289 5.86 17.56 -11.37
CA CYS A 289 5.15 17.63 -12.65
C CYS A 289 6.09 17.46 -13.86
N PRO A 290 7.26 18.14 -13.93
CA PRO A 290 8.26 17.86 -14.97
C PRO A 290 8.69 16.40 -15.04
N LEU A 291 8.83 15.74 -13.88
CA LEU A 291 9.19 14.33 -13.80
C LEU A 291 8.09 13.43 -14.39
N VAL A 292 6.83 13.67 -14.03
CA VAL A 292 5.67 12.97 -14.61
C VAL A 292 5.55 13.21 -16.11
N ASP A 293 5.80 14.43 -16.58
CA ASP A 293 5.77 14.75 -18.02
C ASP A 293 6.83 13.98 -18.80
N ARG A 294 8.04 13.87 -18.25
CA ARG A 294 9.12 13.06 -18.84
C ARG A 294 8.73 11.58 -18.94
N LEU A 295 8.05 11.03 -17.93
CA LEU A 295 7.52 9.67 -17.98
C LEU A 295 6.50 9.48 -19.08
N ILE A 296 5.56 10.42 -19.21
CA ILE A 296 4.52 10.37 -20.24
C ILE A 296 5.12 10.47 -21.64
N SER A 297 6.17 11.27 -21.82
CA SER A 297 6.91 11.32 -23.08
C SER A 297 7.57 9.99 -23.43
N ALA A 298 8.10 9.26 -22.45
CA ALA A 298 8.68 7.94 -22.68
C ALA A 298 7.63 6.85 -22.88
N ASN A 299 6.49 6.93 -22.18
CA ASN A 299 5.37 6.02 -22.36
C ASN A 299 4.02 6.76 -22.27
N THR A 300 3.41 6.98 -23.43
CA THR A 300 2.15 7.73 -23.53
C THR A 300 0.96 7.06 -22.84
N GLU A 301 1.03 5.75 -22.54
CA GLU A 301 -0.03 5.07 -21.76
C GLU A 301 -0.12 5.60 -20.33
N LEU A 302 0.91 6.28 -19.82
CA LEU A 302 0.90 6.95 -18.51
C LEU A 302 0.18 8.32 -18.52
N ALA A 303 -0.33 8.80 -19.66
CA ALA A 303 -0.91 10.15 -19.76
C ALA A 303 -2.05 10.43 -18.76
N PHE A 304 -2.80 9.40 -18.36
CA PHE A 304 -3.89 9.51 -17.38
C PHE A 304 -3.39 9.91 -15.98
N THR A 305 -2.11 9.68 -15.66
CA THR A 305 -1.55 9.97 -14.32
C THR A 305 -1.61 11.46 -13.98
N ARG A 306 -1.61 12.36 -14.98
CA ARG A 306 -1.82 13.81 -14.80
C ARG A 306 -3.15 14.15 -14.12
N GLU A 307 -4.15 13.28 -14.22
CA GLU A 307 -5.48 13.52 -13.66
C GLU A 307 -5.63 12.97 -12.24
N LEU A 308 -4.71 12.11 -11.78
CA LEU A 308 -4.82 11.45 -10.48
C LEU A 308 -4.54 12.38 -9.30
N PHE A 309 -3.77 13.43 -9.54
CA PHE A 309 -3.23 14.31 -8.49
C PHE A 309 -3.70 15.77 -8.60
N LYS A 310 -4.89 15.96 -9.20
CA LYS A 310 -5.59 17.25 -9.28
C LYS A 310 -6.66 17.37 -8.19
#